data_AF-A0A3B5LM95-F1
#
_entry.id   AF-A0A3B5LM95-F1
#
_cell.length_a   1.000
_cell.length_b   1.000
_cell.length_c   1.000
_cell.angle_alpha   90.00
_cell.angle_beta   90.00
_cell.angle_gamma   90.00
#
_symmetry.space_group_name_H-M   'P 1'
#
loop_
_entity.id
_entity.type
_entity.pdbx_description
1 polymer ?
#
loop_
_entity_poly.entity_id
_entity_poly.type
_entity_poly.pdbx_seq_one_letter_code
_entity_poly.pdbx_strand_id
1 'polypeptide(L)'
;MELAQERMSLKEEIKVLLNELTNEINQRVSATINKTEEMGKLRDAIVQLLNDQKLLREKITDLEGPLGAQPPAGAPPRSTVVRFLKFNVKEQILRAVWKKPIYIQEKRIFFDHNYAENIQLKRREYAPVKKALKENAIRFQTPMAKMRVHFDSGMVIYSSAEEAALDLRRHFYRYLQV
;
A
#
# COMPACT_ATOMS: atom_id res chain seq x y z
N MET A 1 -34.15 -48.10 28.61
CA MET A 1 -34.73 -46.93 27.88
C MET A 1 -33.70 -45.79 27.79
N GLU A 2 -32.97 -45.49 28.87
CA GLU A 2 -31.94 -44.43 28.93
C GLU A 2 -30.83 -44.53 27.87
N LEU A 3 -30.28 -45.72 27.61
CA LEU A 3 -29.21 -45.91 26.60
C LEU A 3 -29.61 -45.52 25.17
N ALA A 4 -30.90 -45.63 24.82
CA ALA A 4 -31.40 -45.21 23.51
C ALA A 4 -31.56 -43.68 23.43
N GLN A 5 -31.93 -43.05 24.55
CA GLN A 5 -32.06 -41.61 24.70
C GLN A 5 -30.69 -40.91 24.61
N GLU A 6 -29.68 -41.43 25.31
CA GLU A 6 -28.31 -40.92 25.25
C GLU A 6 -27.69 -41.06 23.85
N ARG A 7 -27.91 -42.21 23.19
CA ARG A 7 -27.46 -42.41 21.79
C ARG A 7 -28.12 -41.45 20.81
N MET A 8 -29.38 -41.12 21.02
CA MET A 8 -30.10 -40.11 20.22
C MET A 8 -29.53 -38.71 20.45
N SER A 9 -29.29 -38.34 21.71
CA SER A 9 -28.70 -37.04 22.08
C SER A 9 -27.31 -36.86 21.46
N LEU A 10 -26.45 -37.87 21.59
CA LEU A 10 -25.10 -37.86 21.01
C LEU A 10 -25.13 -37.77 19.48
N LYS A 11 -26.08 -38.44 18.82
CA LYS A 11 -26.25 -38.34 17.36
C LYS A 11 -26.60 -36.92 16.92
N GLU A 12 -27.48 -36.25 17.65
CA GLU A 12 -27.91 -34.90 17.28
C GLU A 12 -26.80 -33.86 17.56
N GLU A 13 -26.04 -34.01 18.65
CA GLU A 13 -24.85 -33.18 18.93
C GLU A 13 -23.78 -33.35 17.86
N ILE A 14 -23.45 -34.59 17.46
CA ILE A 14 -22.49 -34.86 16.38
C ILE A 14 -22.93 -34.20 15.07
N LYS A 15 -24.23 -34.24 14.77
CA LYS A 15 -24.79 -33.66 13.56
C LYS A 15 -24.74 -32.12 13.58
N VAL A 16 -24.96 -31.49 14.73
CA VAL A 16 -24.78 -30.04 14.90
C VAL A 16 -23.32 -29.65 14.69
N LEU A 17 -22.39 -30.36 15.32
CA LEU A 17 -20.95 -30.11 15.19
C LEU A 17 -20.45 -30.28 13.75
N LEU A 18 -20.93 -31.30 13.03
CA LEU A 18 -20.60 -31.52 11.62
C LEU A 18 -21.10 -30.37 10.71
N ASN A 19 -22.29 -29.84 10.99
CA ASN A 19 -22.85 -28.72 10.24
C ASN A 19 -22.09 -27.42 10.50
N GLU A 20 -21.72 -27.14 11.75
CA GLU A 20 -20.90 -25.99 12.10
C GLU A 20 -19.52 -26.04 11.44
N LEU A 21 -18.86 -27.19 11.49
CA LEU A 21 -17.56 -27.39 10.84
C LEU A 21 -17.64 -27.20 9.31
N THR A 22 -18.71 -27.71 8.69
CA THR A 22 -18.96 -27.56 7.25
C THR A 22 -19.15 -26.10 6.87
N ASN A 23 -19.90 -25.34 7.68
CA ASN A 23 -20.10 -23.91 7.46
C ASN A 23 -18.80 -23.11 7.62
N GLU A 24 -17.98 -23.45 8.62
CA GLU A 24 -16.69 -22.80 8.83
C GLU A 24 -15.71 -23.05 7.66
N ILE A 25 -15.65 -24.29 7.16
CA ILE A 25 -14.85 -24.65 5.98
C ILE A 25 -15.32 -23.86 4.76
N ASN A 26 -16.63 -23.83 4.50
CA ASN A 26 -17.20 -23.11 3.36
C ASN A 26 -16.90 -21.60 3.40
N GLN A 27 -16.96 -20.99 4.58
CA GLN A 27 -16.59 -19.58 4.75
C GLN A 27 -15.09 -19.35 4.53
N ARG A 28 -14.22 -20.19 5.09
CA ARG A 28 -12.75 -20.09 4.90
C ARG A 28 -12.35 -20.29 3.44
N VAL A 29 -12.97 -21.25 2.74
CA VAL A 29 -12.75 -21.51 1.32
C VAL A 29 -13.21 -20.31 0.48
N SER A 30 -14.42 -19.79 0.72
CA SER A 30 -14.94 -18.62 -0.01
C SER A 30 -14.08 -17.37 0.19
N ALA A 31 -13.62 -17.12 1.43
CA ALA A 31 -12.71 -16.02 1.72
C ALA A 31 -11.35 -16.17 1.00
N THR A 32 -10.84 -17.40 0.90
CA THR A 32 -9.59 -17.71 0.20
C THR A 32 -9.74 -17.56 -1.31
N ILE A 33 -10.87 -18.00 -1.89
CA ILE A 33 -11.19 -17.85 -3.31
C ILE A 33 -11.30 -16.36 -3.67
N ASN A 34 -12.05 -15.57 -2.90
CA ASN A 34 -12.19 -14.13 -3.14
C ASN A 34 -10.85 -13.41 -3.06
N LYS A 35 -10.00 -13.76 -2.08
CA LYS A 35 -8.64 -13.23 -1.97
C LYS A 35 -7.79 -13.61 -3.20
N THR A 36 -7.93 -14.83 -3.71
CA THR A 36 -7.21 -15.30 -4.91
C THR A 36 -7.69 -14.57 -6.17
N GLU A 37 -8.99 -14.32 -6.29
CA GLU A 37 -9.60 -13.61 -7.41
C GLU A 37 -9.20 -12.12 -7.43
N GLU A 38 -9.24 -11.44 -6.28
CA GLU A 38 -8.79 -10.04 -6.17
C GLU A 38 -7.29 -9.90 -6.46
N MET A 39 -6.47 -10.84 -5.99
CA MET A 39 -5.04 -10.88 -6.29
C MET A 39 -4.78 -11.18 -7.77
N GLY A 40 -5.62 -12.01 -8.40
CA GLY A 40 -5.62 -12.23 -9.85
C GLY A 40 -5.92 -10.95 -10.61
N LYS A 41 -6.98 -10.23 -10.25
CA LYS A 41 -7.35 -8.93 -10.86
C LYS A 41 -6.26 -7.87 -10.66
N LEU A 42 -5.63 -7.81 -9.48
CA LEU A 42 -4.50 -6.90 -9.23
C LEU A 42 -3.28 -7.27 -10.07
N ARG A 43 -2.96 -8.57 -10.17
CA ARG A 43 -1.89 -9.07 -11.04
C ARG A 43 -2.18 -8.71 -12.49
N ASP A 44 -3.40 -8.92 -12.97
CA ASP A 44 -3.80 -8.63 -14.34
C ASP A 44 -3.78 -7.13 -14.63
N ALA A 45 -4.23 -6.29 -13.69
CA ALA A 45 -4.12 -4.83 -13.81
C ALA A 45 -2.65 -4.37 -13.85
N ILE A 46 -1.78 -4.93 -13.01
CA ILE A 46 -0.35 -4.67 -13.02
C ILE A 46 0.26 -5.16 -14.35
N VAL A 47 -0.10 -6.36 -14.81
CA VAL A 47 0.37 -6.94 -16.08
C VAL A 47 -0.13 -6.13 -17.28
N GLN A 48 -1.35 -5.60 -17.25
CA GLN A 48 -1.90 -4.70 -18.28
C GLN A 48 -1.10 -3.39 -18.31
N LEU A 49 -0.91 -2.75 -17.16
CA LEU A 49 -0.04 -1.57 -17.00
C LEU A 49 1.40 -1.83 -17.48
N LEU A 50 1.91 -3.04 -17.27
CA LEU A 50 3.24 -3.46 -17.70
C LEU A 50 3.31 -3.78 -19.19
N ASN A 51 2.28 -4.41 -19.78
CA ASN A 51 2.19 -4.71 -21.20
C ASN A 51 2.06 -3.43 -22.03
N ASP A 52 1.24 -2.49 -21.58
CA ASP A 52 1.11 -1.14 -22.14
C ASP A 52 2.42 -0.33 -22.06
N GLN A 53 3.38 -0.80 -21.26
CA GLN A 53 4.72 -0.22 -21.08
C GLN A 53 5.86 -1.14 -21.58
N LYS A 54 5.56 -2.22 -22.34
CA LYS A 54 6.55 -3.20 -22.87
C LYS A 54 7.41 -3.91 -21.80
N LEU A 55 6.96 -4.04 -20.57
CA LEU A 55 7.79 -4.50 -19.44
C LEU A 55 7.31 -5.83 -18.81
N LEU A 56 7.50 -6.93 -19.55
CA LEU A 56 7.57 -8.35 -19.16
C LEU A 56 6.93 -8.85 -17.84
N ARG A 57 6.04 -9.85 -18.01
CA ARG A 57 5.44 -10.75 -17.01
C ARG A 57 6.43 -11.52 -16.09
N GLU A 58 7.72 -11.56 -16.41
CA GLU A 58 8.73 -12.42 -15.74
C GLU A 58 9.39 -11.82 -14.49
N LYS A 59 9.10 -10.56 -14.13
CA LYS A 59 9.90 -9.82 -13.11
C LYS A 59 9.24 -9.65 -11.74
N ILE A 60 8.05 -10.21 -11.55
CA ILE A 60 7.36 -10.24 -10.25
C ILE A 60 7.66 -11.59 -9.59
N THR A 61 8.35 -11.58 -8.45
CA THR A 61 8.68 -12.82 -7.72
C THR A 61 7.48 -13.33 -6.96
N ASP A 62 6.88 -12.45 -6.14
CA ASP A 62 5.87 -12.83 -5.16
C ASP A 62 4.92 -11.66 -4.92
N LEU A 63 3.64 -11.99 -4.89
CA LEU A 63 2.58 -11.14 -4.38
C LEU A 63 2.19 -11.68 -3.00
N GLU A 64 2.72 -11.08 -1.93
CA GLU A 64 2.28 -11.43 -0.59
C GLU A 64 0.98 -10.71 -0.26
N GLY A 65 -0.08 -11.50 -0.06
CA GLY A 65 -1.32 -11.00 0.51
C GLY A 65 -1.08 -10.49 1.95
N PRO A 66 -1.99 -9.67 2.48
CA PRO A 66 -1.82 -9.07 3.80
C PRO A 66 -1.64 -10.14 4.89
N LEU A 67 -0.56 -10.04 5.70
CA LEU A 67 -0.34 -10.86 6.88
C LEU A 67 -1.38 -10.51 7.97
N GLY A 68 -2.08 -11.50 8.51
CA GLY A 68 -2.99 -11.36 9.68
C GLY A 68 -4.49 -11.40 9.38
N ALA A 69 -5.30 -11.43 10.46
CA ALA A 69 -6.76 -11.59 10.46
C ALA A 69 -7.48 -10.47 9.70
N GLN A 70 -8.48 -10.82 8.88
CA GLN A 70 -9.25 -9.91 8.02
C GLN A 70 -9.74 -8.68 8.81
N PRO A 71 -9.67 -7.45 8.25
CA PRO A 71 -10.22 -6.29 8.94
C PRO A 71 -11.71 -6.55 9.28
N PRO A 72 -12.22 -6.02 10.42
CA PRO A 72 -13.64 -6.11 10.74
C PRO A 72 -14.50 -5.60 9.58
N ALA A 73 -15.72 -6.12 9.46
CA ALA A 73 -16.66 -5.66 8.43
C ALA A 73 -16.86 -4.13 8.52
N GLY A 74 -16.62 -3.42 7.41
CA GLY A 74 -16.69 -1.96 7.33
C GLY A 74 -15.36 -1.21 7.54
N ALA A 75 -14.29 -1.89 7.97
CA ALA A 75 -12.96 -1.30 8.02
C ALA A 75 -12.34 -1.16 6.61
N PRO A 76 -11.48 -0.15 6.37
CA PRO A 76 -10.83 0.02 5.08
C PRO A 76 -9.99 -1.20 4.70
N PRO A 77 -9.92 -1.57 3.40
CA PRO A 77 -9.09 -2.68 2.95
C PRO A 77 -7.62 -2.52 3.36
N ARG A 78 -6.98 -3.62 3.77
CA ARG A 78 -5.54 -3.61 4.08
C ARG A 78 -4.72 -3.40 2.82
N SER A 79 -3.60 -2.67 2.95
CA SER A 79 -2.63 -2.52 1.87
C SER A 79 -1.93 -3.85 1.55
N THR A 80 -1.78 -4.15 0.26
CA THR A 80 -1.00 -5.29 -0.24
C THR A 80 0.46 -4.88 -0.48
N VAL A 81 1.42 -5.70 -0.02
CA VAL A 81 2.85 -5.45 -0.26
C VAL A 81 3.31 -6.31 -1.44
N VAL A 82 3.77 -5.65 -2.50
CA VAL A 82 4.31 -6.32 -3.69
C VAL A 82 5.83 -6.34 -3.63
N ARG A 83 6.42 -7.53 -3.79
CA ARG A 83 7.88 -7.68 -3.91
C ARG A 83 8.29 -7.85 -5.36
N PHE A 84 9.31 -7.09 -5.75
CA PHE A 84 9.87 -7.11 -7.11
C PHE A 84 11.26 -7.74 -7.08
N LEU A 85 11.57 -8.59 -8.08
CA LEU A 85 12.89 -9.19 -8.24
C LEU A 85 13.99 -8.14 -8.41
N LYS A 86 13.69 -7.07 -9.15
CA LYS A 86 14.66 -6.03 -9.54
C LYS A 86 14.18 -4.65 -9.10
N PHE A 87 15.03 -3.92 -8.38
CA PHE A 87 14.74 -2.56 -7.91
C PHE A 87 14.33 -1.61 -9.05
N ASN A 88 15.04 -1.66 -10.18
CA ASN A 88 14.73 -0.80 -11.33
C ASN A 88 13.32 -1.04 -11.90
N VAL A 89 12.80 -2.27 -11.82
CA VAL A 89 11.44 -2.60 -12.27
C VAL A 89 10.41 -1.95 -11.34
N LYS A 90 10.60 -2.09 -10.02
CA LYS A 90 9.78 -1.41 -9.02
C LYS A 90 9.72 0.10 -9.28
N GLU A 91 10.87 0.74 -9.49
CA GLU A 91 10.94 2.19 -9.71
C GLU A 91 10.26 2.62 -11.02
N GLN A 92 10.41 1.84 -12.09
CA GLN A 92 9.72 2.13 -13.36
C GLN A 92 8.20 2.03 -13.22
N ILE A 93 7.70 1.00 -12.55
CA ILE A 93 6.27 0.83 -12.27
C ILE A 93 5.75 1.99 -11.44
N LEU A 94 6.41 2.32 -10.32
CA LEU A 94 6.01 3.43 -9.46
C LEU A 94 5.95 4.76 -10.22
N ARG A 95 6.92 5.02 -11.11
CA ARG A 95 6.91 6.20 -11.98
C ARG A 95 5.75 6.19 -12.99
N ALA A 96 5.34 5.03 -13.48
CA ALA A 96 4.22 4.92 -14.41
C ALA A 96 2.88 5.16 -13.70
N VAL A 97 2.66 4.49 -12.57
CA VAL A 97 1.41 4.60 -11.79
C VAL A 97 1.23 5.97 -11.14
N TRP A 98 2.31 6.72 -10.87
CA TRP A 98 2.18 8.10 -10.36
C TRP A 98 1.85 9.13 -11.42
N LYS A 99 1.96 8.81 -12.72
CA LYS A 99 1.57 9.73 -13.81
C LYS A 99 0.06 9.75 -14.03
N LYS A 100 -0.64 8.66 -13.75
CA LYS A 100 -2.08 8.53 -14.02
C LYS A 100 -2.76 7.79 -12.87
N PRO A 101 -3.92 8.26 -12.38
CA PRO A 101 -4.66 7.54 -11.36
C PRO A 101 -5.13 6.19 -11.91
N ILE A 102 -5.05 5.16 -11.08
CA ILE A 102 -5.47 3.80 -11.40
C ILE A 102 -6.72 3.49 -10.57
N TYR A 103 -7.70 2.88 -11.22
CA TYR A 103 -8.97 2.49 -10.61
C TYR A 103 -9.17 0.99 -10.78
N ILE A 104 -9.62 0.33 -9.70
CA ILE A 104 -10.11 -1.06 -9.73
C ILE A 104 -11.50 -1.03 -9.10
N GLN A 105 -12.51 -1.55 -9.80
CA GLN A 105 -13.91 -1.50 -9.35
C GLN A 105 -14.33 -0.08 -8.92
N GLU A 106 -14.00 0.92 -9.74
CA GLU A 106 -14.28 2.35 -9.50
C GLU A 106 -13.57 2.96 -8.28
N LYS A 107 -12.80 2.17 -7.51
CA LYS A 107 -12.01 2.64 -6.38
C LYS A 107 -10.61 2.99 -6.83
N ARG A 108 -10.15 4.19 -6.47
CA ARG A 108 -8.79 4.63 -6.74
C ARG A 108 -7.79 3.83 -5.89
N ILE A 109 -6.79 3.27 -6.56
CA ILE A 109 -5.68 2.58 -5.88
C ILE A 109 -4.48 3.52 -5.76
N PHE A 110 -3.87 3.51 -4.59
CA PHE A 110 -2.64 4.24 -4.30
C PHE A 110 -1.46 3.27 -4.26
N PHE A 111 -0.36 3.69 -4.89
CA PHE A 111 0.91 2.97 -4.87
C PHE A 111 1.93 3.84 -4.15
N ASP A 112 2.65 3.28 -3.18
CA ASP A 112 3.71 3.97 -2.44
C ASP A 112 4.88 3.02 -2.17
N HIS A 113 6.02 3.59 -1.79
CA HIS A 113 7.17 2.83 -1.34
C HIS A 113 6.93 2.26 0.06
N ASN A 114 7.11 0.95 0.21
CA ASN A 114 7.24 0.33 1.53
C ASN A 114 8.64 0.59 2.11
N TYR A 115 8.82 1.75 2.76
CA TYR A 115 10.08 2.10 3.43
C TYR A 115 10.16 1.49 4.82
N ALA A 116 11.37 1.13 5.25
CA ALA A 116 11.65 0.77 6.64
C ALA A 116 11.27 1.91 7.60
N GLU A 117 10.93 1.56 8.85
CA GLU A 117 10.39 2.49 9.84
C GLU A 117 11.30 3.71 10.09
N ASN A 118 12.60 3.48 10.22
CA ASN A 118 13.59 4.55 10.39
C ASN A 118 13.58 5.58 9.23
N ILE A 119 13.36 5.12 7.99
CA ILE A 119 13.22 6.00 6.83
C ILE A 119 11.87 6.73 6.87
N GLN A 120 10.79 6.07 7.29
CA GLN A 120 9.49 6.71 7.45
C GLN A 120 9.53 7.83 8.50
N LEU A 121 10.19 7.59 9.63
CA LEU A 121 10.38 8.60 10.69
C LEU A 121 11.09 9.85 10.15
N LYS A 122 12.24 9.67 9.48
CA LYS A 122 12.95 10.78 8.82
C LYS A 122 12.08 11.54 7.81
N ARG A 123 11.23 10.84 7.06
CA ARG A 123 10.30 11.48 6.11
C ARG A 123 9.20 12.31 6.79
N ARG A 124 8.80 11.93 8.01
CA ARG A 124 7.82 12.66 8.83
C ARG A 124 8.41 13.94 9.40
N GLU A 125 9.69 13.97 9.73
CA GLU A 125 10.38 15.19 10.22
C GLU A 125 10.26 16.35 9.23
N TYR A 126 10.21 16.08 7.92
CA TYR A 126 9.98 17.10 6.91
C TYR A 126 8.53 17.65 6.87
N ALA A 127 7.60 17.19 7.70
CA ALA A 127 6.19 17.62 7.63
C ALA A 127 6.00 19.15 7.70
N PRO A 128 6.66 19.89 8.60
CA PRO A 128 6.57 21.36 8.64
C PRO A 128 7.12 22.00 7.34
N VAL A 129 8.26 21.49 6.86
CA VAL A 129 8.89 21.94 5.60
C VAL A 129 7.96 21.70 4.40
N LYS A 130 7.35 20.52 4.31
CA LYS A 130 6.38 20.18 3.24
C LYS A 130 5.17 21.10 3.27
N LYS A 131 4.70 21.48 4.46
CA LYS A 131 3.57 22.42 4.61
C LYS A 131 3.94 23.78 4.03
N ALA A 132 5.07 24.36 4.44
CA ALA A 132 5.54 25.65 3.93
C ALA A 132 5.77 25.64 2.41
N LEU A 133 6.38 24.56 1.87
CA LEU A 133 6.58 24.42 0.43
C LEU A 133 5.26 24.35 -0.35
N LYS A 134 4.25 23.63 0.17
CA LYS A 134 2.91 23.57 -0.44
C LYS A 134 2.22 24.93 -0.44
N GLU A 135 2.28 25.64 0.68
CA GLU A 135 1.68 26.98 0.83
C GLU A 135 2.28 27.99 -0.16
N ASN A 136 3.56 27.84 -0.49
CA ASN A 136 4.26 28.68 -1.47
C ASN A 136 4.25 28.09 -2.90
N ALA A 137 3.44 27.05 -3.16
CA ALA A 137 3.37 26.36 -4.45
C ALA A 137 4.72 25.86 -5.01
N ILE A 138 5.72 25.62 -4.14
CA ILE A 138 7.04 25.15 -4.54
C ILE A 138 7.00 23.63 -4.71
N ARG A 139 7.50 23.16 -5.85
CA ARG A 139 7.56 21.73 -6.16
C ARG A 139 8.67 21.06 -5.34
N PHE A 140 8.34 19.93 -4.73
CA PHE A 140 9.30 19.10 -4.00
C PHE A 140 9.04 17.61 -4.17
N GLN A 141 10.05 16.82 -3.84
CA GLN A 141 10.02 15.36 -3.77
C GLN A 141 10.77 14.90 -2.52
N THR A 142 10.37 13.79 -1.92
CA THR A 142 11.13 13.18 -0.81
C THR A 142 11.63 11.81 -1.25
N PRO A 143 12.71 11.70 -2.05
CA PRO A 143 13.30 10.40 -2.37
C PRO A 143 14.00 9.79 -1.15
N MET A 144 13.61 8.57 -0.75
CA MET A 144 14.12 7.91 0.45
C MET A 144 13.95 8.79 1.70
N ALA A 145 15.05 9.24 2.33
CA ALA A 145 15.07 10.12 3.51
C ALA A 145 15.60 11.54 3.21
N LYS A 146 15.80 11.88 1.93
CA LYS A 146 16.25 13.22 1.51
C LYS A 146 15.07 14.03 0.97
N MET A 147 15.18 15.35 1.03
CA MET A 147 14.21 16.26 0.40
C MET A 147 14.84 16.94 -0.81
N ARG A 148 14.18 16.87 -1.94
CA ARG A 148 14.54 17.59 -3.15
C ARG A 148 13.53 18.71 -3.36
N VAL A 149 13.99 19.94 -3.44
CA VAL A 149 13.16 21.13 -3.70
C VAL A 149 13.59 21.75 -5.02
N HIS A 150 12.61 22.18 -5.81
CA HIS A 150 12.81 22.80 -7.12
C HIS A 150 12.48 24.28 -7.01
N PHE A 151 13.50 25.10 -6.79
CA PHE A 151 13.39 26.56 -6.86
C PHE A 151 13.63 27.05 -8.28
N ASP A 152 13.33 28.32 -8.54
CA ASP A 152 13.62 28.96 -9.82
C ASP A 152 15.13 29.04 -10.11
N SER A 153 15.95 29.16 -9.06
CA SER A 153 17.41 29.11 -9.14
C SER A 153 17.99 27.72 -9.40
N GLY A 154 17.17 26.67 -9.30
CA GLY A 154 17.57 25.30 -9.53
C GLY A 154 17.09 24.34 -8.44
N MET A 155 17.59 23.11 -8.54
CA MET A 155 17.23 22.01 -7.64
C MET A 155 18.21 21.94 -6.46
N VAL A 156 17.67 21.93 -5.25
CA VAL A 156 18.46 21.72 -4.02
C VAL A 156 18.03 20.41 -3.37
N ILE A 157 18.98 19.66 -2.83
CA ILE A 157 18.74 18.39 -2.12
C ILE A 157 19.25 18.52 -0.69
N TYR A 158 18.34 18.44 0.26
CA TYR A 158 18.63 18.44 1.69
C TYR A 158 18.72 17.03 2.24
N SER A 159 19.66 16.82 3.16
CA SER A 159 19.86 15.54 3.84
C SER A 159 19.08 15.43 5.15
N SER A 160 18.63 16.56 5.72
CA SER A 160 17.78 16.59 6.92
C SER A 160 16.66 17.64 6.84
N ALA A 161 15.64 17.49 7.70
CA ALA A 161 14.55 18.45 7.82
C ALA A 161 15.00 19.80 8.40
N GLU A 162 15.99 19.77 9.30
CA GLU A 162 16.59 20.98 9.89
C GLU A 162 17.32 21.83 8.84
N GLU A 163 18.15 21.19 8.01
CA GLU A 163 18.86 21.85 6.91
C GLU A 163 17.87 22.53 5.96
N ALA A 164 16.83 21.80 5.55
CA ALA A 164 15.78 22.32 4.69
C ALA A 164 15.01 23.49 5.33
N ALA A 165 14.70 23.40 6.63
CA ALA A 165 13.97 24.44 7.35
C ALA A 165 14.79 25.73 7.49
N LEU A 166 16.08 25.61 7.82
CA LEU A 166 17.00 26.75 7.93
C LEU A 166 17.16 27.47 6.59
N ASP A 167 17.32 26.71 5.51
CA ASP A 167 17.49 27.28 4.18
C ASP A 167 16.20 27.92 3.65
N LEU A 168 15.05 27.25 3.83
CA LEU A 168 13.75 27.83 3.46
C LEU A 168 13.42 29.09 4.24
N ARG A 169 13.79 29.16 5.52
CA ARG A 169 13.63 30.39 6.31
C ARG A 169 14.39 31.54 5.65
N ARG A 170 15.64 31.33 5.24
CA ARG A 170 16.45 32.34 4.53
C ARG A 170 15.84 32.70 3.17
N HIS A 171 15.37 31.71 2.42
CA HIS A 171 14.77 31.91 1.10
C HIS A 171 13.44 32.67 1.17
N PHE A 172 12.54 32.31 2.09
CA PHE A 172 11.24 32.99 2.22
C PHE A 172 11.37 34.40 2.79
N TYR A 173 12.36 34.69 3.64
CA TYR A 173 12.64 36.08 4.03
C TYR A 173 13.06 36.95 2.83
N ARG A 174 13.71 36.39 1.81
CA ARG A 174 14.07 37.13 0.59
C ARG A 174 12.87 37.44 -0.32
N TYR A 175 11.77 36.71 -0.22
CA TYR A 175 10.55 36.94 -1.01
C TYR A 175 9.53 37.87 -0.32
N LEU A 176 9.74 38.24 0.94
CA LEU A 176 8.90 39.19 1.69
C LEU A 176 9.42 40.64 1.66
N GLN A 177 10.42 40.93 0.82
CA GLN A 177 10.83 42.29 0.49
C GLN A 177 10.31 42.66 -0.90
N VAL A 178 9.02 42.97 -0.98
CA VAL A 178 8.43 43.77 -2.06
C VAL A 178 7.52 44.80 -1.42
#